data_AF-A0A972J0J1-F1
#
_entry.id   AF-A0A972J0J1-F1
#
_cell.length_a   1.000
_cell.length_b   1.000
_cell.length_c   1.000
_cell.angle_alpha   90.00
_cell.angle_beta   90.00
_cell.angle_gamma   90.00
#
_symmetry.space_group_name_H-M   'P 1'
#
loop_
_entity.id
_entity.type
_entity.pdbx_description
1 polymer ?
#
loop_
_entity_poly.entity_id
_entity_poly.type
_entity_poly.pdbx_seq_one_letter_code
_entity_poly.pdbx_strand_id
1 'polypeptide(L)'
;MSAEPAAGDPAELSPLDEARFGVKSARAREVNTQNLPAVLDFCAVNQVEFLVARCSTADISAVHALESAGFHLMDTLLYLRFDLKKTPIPPNDSSVLIRPVRPDEVDQVGTLAFTAFENFYGHYHADPRLDPRKSTEVYVSWAQRCCTEPSAASLVLAAET
;
A
#
# COMPACT_ATOMS: atom_id res chain seq x y z
N MET A 1 7.43 2.33 3.56
CA MET A 1 6.80 3.46 2.87
C MET A 1 7.36 3.42 1.45
N SER A 2 6.56 3.11 0.42
CA SER A 2 7.07 3.21 -0.97
C SER A 2 7.57 4.63 -1.17
N ALA A 3 8.72 4.79 -1.85
CA ALA A 3 9.26 6.09 -2.21
C ALA A 3 8.14 6.98 -2.76
N GLU A 4 8.15 8.25 -2.37
CA GLU A 4 7.30 9.24 -3.03
C GLU A 4 7.70 9.27 -4.51
N PRO A 5 6.75 9.18 -5.45
CA PRO A 5 7.06 9.37 -6.86
C PRO A 5 7.77 10.72 -7.01
N ALA A 6 8.76 10.77 -7.91
CA ALA A 6 9.41 12.02 -8.27
C ALA A 6 8.32 13.03 -8.67
N ALA A 7 8.36 14.22 -8.07
CA ALA A 7 7.38 15.26 -8.33
C ALA A 7 7.38 15.63 -9.82
N GLY A 8 6.32 15.24 -10.55
CA GLY A 8 6.09 15.66 -11.93
C GLY A 8 5.56 14.59 -12.88
N ASP A 9 5.80 13.31 -12.61
CA ASP A 9 5.33 12.25 -13.51
C ASP A 9 3.86 11.87 -13.23
N PRO A 10 3.04 11.64 -14.28
CA PRO A 10 1.61 11.35 -14.10
C PRO A 10 1.38 9.98 -13.41
N ALA A 11 2.32 9.05 -13.53
CA ALA A 11 2.30 7.75 -12.89
C ALA A 11 3.72 7.18 -12.73
N GLU A 12 3.86 6.13 -11.93
CA GLU A 12 5.13 5.43 -11.65
C GLU A 12 4.97 3.93 -11.92
N LEU A 13 5.95 3.30 -12.57
CA LEU A 13 5.99 1.84 -12.70
C LEU A 13 6.11 1.17 -11.33
N SER A 14 5.45 0.04 -11.13
CA SER A 14 5.43 -0.70 -9.86
C SER A 14 6.10 -2.07 -10.02
N PRO A 15 7.44 -2.16 -9.90
CA PRO A 15 8.16 -3.43 -9.97
C PRO A 15 7.68 -4.45 -8.93
N LEU A 16 7.21 -3.98 -7.77
CA LEU A 16 6.71 -4.85 -6.71
C LEU A 16 5.38 -5.50 -7.07
N ASP A 17 4.48 -4.75 -7.71
CA ASP A 17 3.20 -5.30 -8.18
C ASP A 17 3.44 -6.18 -9.40
N GLU A 18 4.35 -5.79 -10.30
CA GLU A 18 4.73 -6.58 -11.47
C GLU A 18 5.35 -7.92 -11.06
N ALA A 19 6.30 -7.93 -10.13
CA ALA A 19 6.90 -9.17 -9.62
C ALA A 19 5.87 -10.07 -8.94
N ARG A 20 4.84 -9.50 -8.32
CA ARG A 20 3.79 -10.25 -7.63
C ARG A 20 2.77 -10.83 -8.61
N PHE A 21 2.16 -9.98 -9.41
CA PHE A 21 1.03 -10.34 -10.25
C PHE A 21 1.45 -10.84 -11.64
N GLY A 22 2.70 -10.62 -12.03
CA GLY A 22 3.26 -11.10 -13.30
C GLY A 22 2.83 -10.28 -14.51
N VAL A 23 2.28 -9.08 -14.30
CA VAL A 23 1.79 -8.18 -15.34
C VAL A 23 2.41 -6.80 -15.19
N LYS A 24 2.63 -6.10 -16.30
CA LYS A 24 3.25 -4.76 -16.26
C LYS A 24 2.37 -3.82 -15.43
N SER A 25 2.93 -3.34 -14.31
CA SER A 25 2.13 -2.65 -13.30
C SER A 25 2.60 -1.22 -13.09
N ALA A 26 1.67 -0.32 -12.76
CA ALA A 26 1.95 1.07 -12.40
C ALA A 26 1.02 1.59 -11.31
N ARG A 27 1.36 2.75 -10.77
CA ARG A 27 0.59 3.47 -9.75
C ARG A 27 0.47 4.94 -10.12
N ALA A 28 -0.74 5.49 -9.97
CA ALA A 28 -1.00 6.91 -10.09
C ALA A 28 -1.63 7.43 -8.80
N ARG A 29 -1.14 8.56 -8.30
CA ARG A 29 -1.62 9.20 -7.07
C ARG A 29 -2.28 10.52 -7.42
N GLU A 30 -3.27 10.92 -6.64
CA GLU A 30 -3.97 12.20 -6.80
C GLU A 30 -4.53 12.41 -8.22
N VAL A 31 -5.07 11.33 -8.81
CA VAL A 31 -5.71 11.36 -10.12
C VAL A 31 -6.94 12.26 -10.07
N ASN A 32 -7.07 13.12 -11.08
CA ASN A 32 -8.17 14.04 -11.30
C ASN A 32 -8.50 14.11 -12.79
N THR A 33 -9.54 14.86 -13.15
CA THR A 33 -9.98 14.97 -14.55
C THR A 33 -8.94 15.61 -15.47
N GLN A 34 -8.06 16.46 -14.94
CA GLN A 34 -7.03 17.14 -15.72
C GLN A 34 -5.83 16.24 -16.03
N ASN A 35 -5.40 15.40 -15.09
CA ASN A 35 -4.20 14.56 -15.25
C ASN A 35 -4.49 13.14 -15.76
N LEU A 36 -5.74 12.66 -15.70
CA LEU A 36 -6.10 11.32 -16.16
C LEU A 36 -5.64 11.01 -17.61
N PRO A 37 -5.77 11.90 -18.61
CA PRO A 37 -5.25 11.62 -19.95
C PRO A 37 -3.75 11.31 -19.96
N ALA A 38 -2.95 12.08 -19.22
CA ALA A 38 -1.50 11.85 -19.12
C ALA A 38 -1.16 10.53 -18.40
N VAL A 39 -1.96 10.12 -17.41
CA VAL A 39 -1.84 8.82 -16.74
C VAL A 39 -2.07 7.68 -17.73
N LEU A 40 -3.10 7.79 -18.57
CA LEU A 40 -3.44 6.78 -19.58
C LEU A 40 -2.39 6.72 -20.69
N ASP A 41 -1.90 7.87 -21.15
CA ASP A 41 -0.81 7.94 -22.13
C ASP A 41 0.47 7.31 -21.58
N PHE A 42 0.81 7.56 -20.32
CA PHE A 42 1.91 6.89 -19.64
C PHE A 42 1.72 5.36 -19.64
N CYS A 43 0.52 4.88 -19.34
CA CYS A 43 0.23 3.45 -19.35
C CYS A 43 0.37 2.84 -20.75
N ALA A 44 -0.11 3.54 -21.78
CA ALA A 44 0.01 3.09 -23.17
C ALA A 44 1.48 3.01 -23.62
N VAL A 45 2.27 4.06 -23.35
CA VAL A 45 3.70 4.12 -23.71
C VAL A 45 4.50 3.03 -23.01
N ASN A 46 4.19 2.75 -21.73
CA ASN A 46 4.91 1.77 -20.92
C ASN A 46 4.30 0.36 -20.97
N GLN A 47 3.26 0.15 -21.78
CA GLN A 47 2.52 -1.11 -21.90
C GLN A 47 2.01 -1.64 -20.55
N VAL A 48 1.51 -0.76 -19.69
CA VAL A 48 0.94 -1.11 -18.39
C VAL A 48 -0.38 -1.86 -18.59
N GLU A 49 -0.50 -3.02 -17.96
CA GLU A 49 -1.70 -3.85 -17.96
C GLU A 49 -2.49 -3.73 -16.64
N PHE A 50 -1.81 -3.35 -15.56
CA PHE A 50 -2.41 -3.19 -14.24
C PHE A 50 -2.03 -1.83 -13.63
N LEU A 51 -3.03 -0.94 -13.47
CA LEU A 51 -2.84 0.36 -12.86
C LEU A 51 -3.64 0.48 -11.56
N VAL A 52 -2.95 0.80 -10.47
CA VAL A 52 -3.59 1.26 -9.23
C VAL A 52 -3.65 2.79 -9.25
N ALA A 53 -4.84 3.33 -9.53
CA ALA A 53 -5.10 4.77 -9.51
C ALA A 53 -5.79 5.18 -8.20
N ARG A 54 -5.35 6.29 -7.60
CA ARG A 54 -5.99 6.88 -6.41
C ARG A 54 -6.43 8.31 -6.71
N CYS A 55 -7.70 8.62 -6.45
CA CYS A 55 -8.24 9.98 -6.47
C CYS A 55 -8.75 10.37 -5.08
N SER A 56 -9.06 11.65 -4.89
CA SER A 56 -9.78 12.11 -3.70
C SER A 56 -11.21 11.59 -3.72
N THR A 57 -11.72 11.09 -2.59
CA THR A 57 -13.14 10.70 -2.46
C THR A 57 -14.08 11.90 -2.53
N ALA A 58 -13.58 13.12 -2.32
CA ALA A 58 -14.34 14.35 -2.49
C ALA A 58 -14.40 14.84 -3.96
N ASP A 59 -13.55 14.31 -4.84
CA ASP A 59 -13.55 14.65 -6.26
C ASP A 59 -14.38 13.64 -7.05
N ILE A 60 -15.70 13.83 -6.99
CA ILE A 60 -16.66 12.97 -7.69
C ILE A 60 -16.47 13.01 -9.21
N SER A 61 -16.00 14.14 -9.76
CA SER A 61 -15.70 14.25 -11.18
C SER A 61 -14.57 13.32 -11.60
N ALA A 62 -13.51 13.23 -10.78
CA ALA A 62 -12.42 12.28 -10.99
C ALA A 62 -12.89 10.83 -10.90
N VAL A 63 -13.76 10.50 -9.93
CA VAL A 63 -14.34 9.16 -9.78
C VAL A 63 -15.08 8.76 -11.05
N HIS A 64 -16.01 9.59 -11.53
CA HIS A 64 -16.76 9.29 -12.75
C HIS A 64 -15.87 9.23 -14.00
N ALA A 65 -14.82 10.05 -14.09
CA ALA A 65 -13.88 10.00 -15.19
C ALA A 65 -13.08 8.69 -15.21
N LEU A 66 -12.63 8.22 -14.05
CA LEU A 66 -11.99 6.92 -13.89
C LEU A 66 -12.95 5.78 -14.27
N GLU A 67 -14.18 5.78 -13.78
CA GLU A 67 -15.19 4.77 -14.14
C GLU A 67 -15.47 4.75 -15.66
N SER A 68 -15.61 5.93 -16.26
CA SER A 68 -15.81 6.08 -17.71
C SER A 68 -14.61 5.58 -18.53
N ALA A 69 -13.40 5.62 -17.96
CA ALA A 69 -12.19 5.05 -18.54
C ALA A 69 -12.02 3.54 -18.26
N GLY A 70 -13.00 2.89 -17.62
CA GLY A 70 -13.01 1.45 -17.36
C GLY A 70 -12.39 1.03 -16.02
N PHE A 71 -12.11 1.97 -15.12
CA PHE A 71 -11.66 1.66 -13.77
C PHE A 71 -12.85 1.24 -12.90
N HIS A 72 -12.55 0.47 -11.86
CA HIS A 72 -13.52 0.07 -10.85
C HIS A 72 -13.01 0.46 -9.47
N LEU A 73 -13.92 0.92 -8.60
CA LEU A 73 -13.60 1.20 -7.21
C LEU A 73 -13.24 -0.11 -6.48
N MET A 74 -12.05 -0.16 -5.89
CA MET A 74 -11.59 -1.32 -5.12
C MET A 74 -11.74 -1.10 -3.61
N ASP A 75 -11.32 0.06 -3.12
CA ASP A 75 -11.33 0.39 -1.70
C ASP A 75 -11.22 1.91 -1.48
N THR A 76 -11.43 2.34 -0.24
CA THR A 76 -11.24 3.73 0.20
C THR A 76 -10.18 3.80 1.29
N LEU A 77 -9.44 4.92 1.34
CA LEU A 77 -8.38 5.13 2.32
C LEU A 77 -8.73 6.32 3.22
N LEU A 78 -8.61 6.12 4.54
CA LEU A 78 -8.69 7.19 5.53
C LEU A 78 -7.30 7.50 6.06
N TYR A 79 -6.84 8.74 5.84
CA TYR A 79 -5.56 9.21 6.36
C TYR A 79 -5.80 9.97 7.67
N LEU A 80 -5.42 9.36 8.79
CA LEU A 80 -5.51 9.96 10.12
C LEU A 80 -4.20 10.68 10.46
N ARG A 81 -4.30 11.81 11.15
CA ARG A 81 -3.14 12.55 11.68
C ARG A 81 -3.34 12.79 13.17
N PHE A 82 -2.30 12.52 13.95
CA PHE A 82 -2.30 12.74 15.39
C PHE A 82 -1.04 13.50 15.80
N ASP A 83 -1.21 14.57 16.58
CA ASP A 83 -0.11 15.42 17.03
C ASP A 83 0.40 14.95 18.39
N LEU A 84 1.46 14.13 18.37
CA LEU A 84 2.08 13.56 19.57
C LEU A 84 2.61 14.61 20.55
N LYS A 85 2.80 15.87 20.12
CA LYS A 85 3.30 16.94 21.01
C LYS A 85 2.18 17.56 21.86
N LYS A 86 0.91 17.38 21.48
CA LYS A 86 -0.23 17.99 22.15
C LYS A 86 -0.92 17.09 23.18
N THR A 87 -0.60 15.79 23.16
CA THR A 87 -1.23 14.82 24.05
C THR A 87 -0.14 14.08 24.82
N PRO A 88 -0.19 14.09 26.17
CA PRO A 88 0.76 13.32 26.96
C PRO A 88 0.61 11.82 26.67
N ILE A 89 1.73 11.10 26.73
CA ILE A 89 1.73 9.64 26.60
C ILE A 89 0.98 9.07 27.81
N PRO A 90 -0.04 8.21 27.61
CA PRO A 90 -0.74 7.58 28.72
C PRO A 90 0.20 6.67 29.53
N PRO A 91 -0.04 6.49 30.84
CA PRO A 91 0.71 5.51 31.62
C PRO A 91 0.55 4.11 31.02
N ASN A 92 1.64 3.34 31.03
CA ASN A 92 1.64 1.96 30.55
C ASN A 92 1.67 0.99 31.73
N ASP A 93 0.52 0.44 32.08
CA ASP A 93 0.38 -0.56 33.16
C ASP A 93 0.53 -2.01 32.63
N SER A 94 0.90 -2.18 31.36
CA SER A 94 1.08 -3.49 30.74
C SER A 94 2.37 -4.18 31.20
N SER A 95 2.30 -5.48 31.45
CA SER A 95 3.49 -6.32 31.69
C SER A 95 4.21 -6.73 30.41
N VAL A 96 3.66 -6.39 29.23
CA VAL A 96 4.24 -6.73 27.93
C VAL A 96 5.50 -5.92 27.67
N LEU A 97 6.60 -6.62 27.34
CA LEU A 97 7.83 -5.99 26.92
C LEU A 97 7.75 -5.58 25.44
N ILE A 98 8.01 -4.30 25.16
CA ILE A 98 8.10 -3.78 23.80
C ILE A 98 9.58 -3.50 23.49
N ARG A 99 10.11 -4.11 22.42
CA ARG A 99 11.51 -3.94 22.01
C ARG A 99 11.67 -4.02 20.48
N PRO A 100 12.80 -3.58 19.91
CA PRO A 100 13.10 -3.81 18.50
C PRO A 100 13.04 -5.31 18.12
N VAL A 101 12.53 -5.57 16.92
CA VAL A 101 12.63 -6.88 16.25
C VAL A 101 14.10 -7.20 15.99
N ARG A 102 14.51 -8.44 16.27
CA ARG A 102 15.86 -8.94 15.97
C ARG A 102 15.93 -9.50 14.54
N PRO A 103 17.11 -9.52 13.90
CA PRO A 103 17.26 -10.05 12.54
C PRO A 103 16.79 -11.50 12.35
N ASP A 104 16.87 -12.33 13.38
CA ASP A 104 16.42 -13.73 13.39
C ASP A 104 14.91 -13.90 13.59
N GLU A 105 14.17 -12.81 13.83
CA GLU A 105 12.72 -12.82 14.05
C GLU A 105 11.91 -12.39 12.82
N VAL A 106 12.56 -12.04 11.70
CA VAL A 106 11.90 -11.53 10.48
C VAL A 106 10.87 -12.52 9.94
N ASP A 107 11.17 -13.82 9.97
CA ASP A 107 10.23 -14.85 9.50
C ASP A 107 9.02 -15.01 10.45
N GLN A 108 9.21 -14.78 11.75
CA GLN A 108 8.11 -14.78 12.72
C GLN A 108 7.19 -13.58 12.48
N VAL A 109 7.76 -12.41 12.17
CA VAL A 109 6.98 -11.22 11.77
C VAL A 109 6.17 -11.50 10.49
N GLY A 110 6.78 -12.17 9.50
CA GLY A 110 6.09 -12.58 8.29
C GLY A 110 4.92 -13.54 8.56
N THR A 111 5.13 -14.52 9.44
CA THR A 111 4.10 -15.48 9.86
C THR A 111 2.95 -14.78 10.59
N LEU A 112 3.27 -13.87 11.52
CA LEU A 112 2.28 -13.07 12.23
C LEU A 112 1.47 -12.20 11.25
N ALA A 113 2.13 -11.56 10.29
CA ALA A 113 1.46 -10.79 9.26
C ALA A 113 0.52 -11.67 8.42
N PHE A 114 0.94 -12.88 8.04
CA PHE A 114 0.06 -13.80 7.31
C PHE A 114 -1.21 -14.09 8.13
N THR A 115 -1.08 -14.53 9.38
CA THR A 115 -2.24 -14.85 10.23
C THR A 115 -3.12 -13.63 10.51
N ALA A 116 -2.53 -12.45 10.71
CA ALA A 116 -3.29 -11.22 10.96
C ALA A 116 -4.08 -10.75 9.74
N PHE A 117 -3.60 -11.03 8.52
CA PHE A 117 -4.18 -10.56 7.27
C PHE A 117 -4.84 -11.67 6.43
N GLU A 118 -4.88 -12.93 6.89
CA GLU A 118 -5.43 -14.05 6.11
C GLU A 118 -6.90 -13.85 5.74
N ASN A 119 -7.66 -13.18 6.62
CA ASN A 119 -9.07 -12.85 6.42
C ASN A 119 -9.29 -11.34 6.14
N PHE A 120 -8.22 -10.58 5.93
CA PHE A 120 -8.34 -9.17 5.60
C PHE A 120 -8.63 -9.00 4.11
N TYR A 121 -9.66 -8.22 3.79
CA TYR A 121 -10.08 -7.95 2.42
C TYR A 121 -9.70 -6.53 2.02
N GLY A 122 -8.55 -6.39 1.34
CA GLY A 122 -8.07 -5.09 0.87
C GLY A 122 -8.34 -4.84 -0.61
N HIS A 123 -7.91 -3.67 -1.11
CA HIS A 123 -8.05 -3.29 -2.52
C HIS A 123 -7.56 -4.34 -3.56
N TYR A 124 -6.51 -5.12 -3.27
CA TYR A 124 -6.08 -6.18 -4.19
C TYR A 124 -6.99 -7.43 -4.15
N HIS A 125 -7.72 -7.66 -3.05
CA HIS A 125 -8.70 -8.75 -2.96
C HIS A 125 -10.03 -8.38 -3.61
N ALA A 126 -10.35 -7.09 -3.66
CA ALA A 126 -11.53 -6.55 -4.33
C ALA A 126 -11.51 -6.73 -5.86
N ASP A 127 -10.33 -6.89 -6.46
CA ASP A 127 -10.20 -7.14 -7.89
C ASP A 127 -10.25 -8.66 -8.18
N PRO A 128 -11.34 -9.17 -8.79
CA PRO A 128 -11.48 -10.61 -9.06
C PRO A 128 -10.48 -11.13 -10.10
N ARG A 129 -9.73 -10.26 -10.78
CA ARG A 129 -8.69 -10.63 -11.74
C ARG A 129 -7.37 -10.99 -11.06
N LEU A 130 -7.20 -10.61 -9.79
CA LEU A 130 -5.98 -10.87 -9.03
C LEU A 130 -6.11 -12.14 -8.21
N ASP A 131 -5.00 -12.87 -8.07
CA ASP A 131 -4.93 -14.05 -7.22
C ASP A 131 -5.08 -13.65 -5.73
N PRO A 132 -6.13 -14.11 -5.04
CA PRO A 132 -6.37 -13.73 -3.64
C PRO A 132 -5.22 -14.11 -2.70
N ARG A 133 -4.52 -15.21 -2.97
CA ARG A 133 -3.38 -15.65 -2.17
C ARG A 133 -2.23 -14.67 -2.32
N LYS A 134 -1.92 -14.26 -3.56
CA LYS A 134 -0.89 -13.24 -3.83
C LYS A 134 -1.24 -11.90 -3.21
N SER A 135 -2.53 -11.54 -3.17
CA SER A 135 -3.03 -10.35 -2.49
C SER A 135 -2.76 -10.37 -0.98
N THR A 136 -2.90 -11.52 -0.32
CA THR A 136 -2.53 -11.69 1.10
C THR A 136 -1.00 -11.65 1.30
N GLU A 137 -0.21 -12.24 0.41
CA GLU A 137 1.27 -12.23 0.46
C GLU A 137 1.87 -10.81 0.39
N VAL A 138 1.10 -9.79 -0.05
CA VAL A 138 1.47 -8.38 0.03
C VAL A 138 1.85 -8.00 1.47
N TYR A 139 1.04 -8.37 2.45
CA TYR A 139 1.24 -8.00 3.85
C TYR A 139 2.45 -8.68 4.48
N VAL A 140 2.70 -9.94 4.10
CA VAL A 140 3.86 -10.72 4.55
C VAL A 140 5.15 -10.06 4.08
N SER A 141 5.29 -9.86 2.77
CA SER A 141 6.48 -9.24 2.18
C SER A 141 6.68 -7.81 2.66
N TRP A 142 5.60 -7.04 2.88
CA TRP A 142 5.68 -5.70 3.44
C TRP A 142 6.21 -5.73 4.88
N ALA A 143 5.68 -6.59 5.73
CA ALA A 143 6.11 -6.69 7.13
C ALA A 143 7.58 -7.11 7.23
N GLN A 144 8.01 -8.10 6.44
CA GLN A 144 9.41 -8.53 6.40
C GLN A 144 10.34 -7.43 5.90
N ARG A 145 9.96 -6.70 4.85
CA ARG A 145 10.74 -5.57 4.33
C ARG A 145 10.85 -4.43 5.33
N CYS A 146 9.82 -4.15 6.12
CA CYS A 146 9.92 -3.18 7.21
C CYS A 146 11.00 -3.54 8.23
N CYS A 147 11.29 -4.83 8.43
CA CYS A 147 12.36 -5.28 9.34
C CYS A 147 13.77 -5.20 8.73
N THR A 148 13.89 -5.24 7.40
CA THR A 148 15.20 -5.38 6.71
C THR A 148 15.61 -4.16 5.89
N GLU A 149 14.67 -3.31 5.48
CA GLU A 149 14.89 -2.13 4.65
C GLU A 149 14.61 -0.84 5.44
N PRO A 150 15.64 -0.01 5.74
CA PRO A 150 15.44 1.27 6.44
C PRO A 150 14.52 2.26 5.71
N SER A 151 14.38 2.12 4.38
CA SER A 151 13.43 2.91 3.57
C SER A 151 11.98 2.46 3.76
N ALA A 152 11.74 1.22 4.21
CA ALA A 152 10.41 0.70 4.45
C ALA A 152 9.86 1.14 5.82
N ALA A 153 10.66 1.09 6.87
CA ALA A 153 10.34 1.59 8.21
C ALA A 153 11.61 1.99 8.97
N SER A 154 11.52 2.99 9.86
CA SER A 154 12.66 3.39 10.70
C SER A 154 12.97 2.37 11.80
N LEU A 155 11.94 1.72 12.35
CA LEU A 155 12.07 0.73 13.41
C LEU A 155 10.80 -0.13 13.44
N VAL A 156 10.96 -1.44 13.63
CA VAL A 156 9.86 -2.37 13.91
C VAL A 156 10.02 -2.86 15.35
N LEU A 157 8.93 -2.78 16.12
CA LEU A 157 8.87 -3.22 17.51
C LEU A 157 8.06 -4.51 17.62
N ALA A 158 8.53 -5.44 18.43
CA ALA A 158 7.82 -6.64 18.83
C ALA A 158 7.31 -6.48 20.27
N ALA A 159 6.15 -7.08 20.52
CA ALA A 159 5.55 -7.23 21.84
C ALA A 159 5.71 -8.68 22.30
N GLU A 160 6.33 -8.89 23.45
CA GLU A 160 6.51 -10.23 24.05
C GLU A 160 6.09 -10.25 25.52
N THR A 161 5.59 -11.40 25.95
CA THR A 161 5.17 -11.69 27.34
C THR A 161 6.22 -12.51 28.07
#